data_AF-A0A1Q7GM82-F1
#
_entry.id   AF-A0A1Q7GM82-F1
#
_cell.length_a   1.000
_cell.length_b   1.000
_cell.length_c   1.000
_cell.angle_alpha   90.00
_cell.angle_beta   90.00
_cell.angle_gamma   90.00
#
_symmetry.space_group_name_H-M   'P 1'
#
loop_
_entity.id
_entity.type
_entity.pdbx_description
1 polymer ?
#
loop_
_entity_poly.entity_id
_entity_poly.type
_entity_poly.pdbx_seq_one_letter_code
_entity_poly.pdbx_strand_id
1 'polypeptide(L)'
;IFFPSFVVYCALFLLETVTLYLYWYGWDVMQGGGKKGLHLFLGLLLNVFAFFIMIVPNSWATFQASPVVVAEGSALARAWAATWNPTWWPVNVHRLIANVVLGGFICGAYAGMRYLSANTHEERVHYDWMGYVGNFIGVFGMLPLPFAGYWLMREVYQYNQQMGITLMGGFLSWLFILQAFLIGVLFLGANYYFWLGITHRIEGSEVKYRRPIMAMLVILLLCLGVWMTPHSLVASLEEARKMGGTHHPLLGVFGVMSAKMTVVNIMILVTFMSFIIYWRAGKQVTATWAKVAQKVMGGVLGLAAIVVIVLGVWGYFVPAIVRINYFSVAQVLIVLFVLVTITPLTGLLMKSARTTTEMIWGRMPPRAGYALVLNAVMVILLMTLMGYARSSSRVHWHIYGVMRDSSQYAYSPALGYAAAFMSLNTFVFCLLVAFIFWVATMGDKAKAGEPGTKKKLPAGAYPAMAGGSPTLDDQKQQ
;
A
#
# COMPACT_ATOMS: atom_id res chain seq x y z
N ILE A 1 31.20 0.14 12.46
CA ILE A 1 30.59 -1.08 11.89
C ILE A 1 30.15 -0.85 10.44
N PHE A 2 29.24 0.10 10.17
CA PHE A 2 28.58 0.23 8.85
C PHE A 2 29.29 1.08 7.79
N PHE A 3 30.52 1.54 8.02
CA PHE A 3 31.26 2.35 7.03
C PHE A 3 31.36 1.68 5.64
N PRO A 4 31.66 0.36 5.51
CA PRO A 4 31.66 -0.29 4.19
C PRO A 4 30.31 -0.22 3.48
N SER A 5 29.21 -0.48 4.18
CA SER A 5 27.87 -0.38 3.59
C SER A 5 27.47 1.06 3.25
N PHE A 6 27.98 2.05 3.97
CA PHE A 6 27.77 3.46 3.66
C PHE A 6 28.43 3.86 2.33
N VAL A 7 29.64 3.36 2.04
CA VAL A 7 30.29 3.57 0.74
C VAL A 7 29.46 2.96 -0.40
N VAL A 8 28.94 1.74 -0.21
CA VAL A 8 28.04 1.09 -1.17
C VAL A 8 26.79 1.94 -1.39
N TYR A 9 26.20 2.47 -0.32
CA TYR A 9 25.03 3.35 -0.39
C TYR A 9 25.28 4.62 -1.23
N CYS A 10 26.42 5.29 -1.03
CA CYS A 10 26.81 6.45 -1.83
C CYS A 10 27.00 6.09 -3.32
N ALA A 11 27.64 4.95 -3.61
CA ALA A 11 27.83 4.50 -4.99
C ALA A 11 26.50 4.20 -5.69
N LEU A 12 25.55 3.59 -4.98
CA LEU A 12 24.21 3.30 -5.50
C LEU A 12 23.46 4.58 -5.90
N PHE A 13 23.55 5.65 -5.11
CA PHE A 13 22.96 6.94 -5.47
C PHE A 13 23.56 7.55 -6.73
N LEU A 14 24.89 7.46 -6.90
CA LEU A 14 25.55 7.93 -8.11
C LEU A 14 25.06 7.14 -9.33
N LEU A 15 24.98 5.81 -9.22
CA LEU A 15 24.48 4.93 -10.27
C LEU A 15 23.01 5.20 -10.61
N GLU A 16 22.15 5.38 -9.60
CA GLU A 16 20.75 5.76 -9.77
C GLU A 16 20.63 7.10 -10.50
N THR A 17 21.39 8.12 -10.08
CA THR A 17 21.36 9.46 -10.67
C THR A 17 21.79 9.43 -12.13
N VAL A 18 22.90 8.74 -12.45
CA VAL A 18 23.36 8.58 -13.83
C VAL A 18 22.31 7.87 -14.67
N THR A 19 21.74 6.79 -14.15
CA THR A 19 20.70 6.01 -14.86
C THR A 19 19.43 6.83 -15.06
N LEU A 20 19.04 7.65 -14.09
CA LEU A 20 17.87 8.53 -14.18
C LEU A 20 18.07 9.58 -15.26
N TYR A 21 19.27 10.15 -15.33
CA TYR A 21 19.62 11.12 -16.35
C TYR A 21 19.55 10.50 -17.75
N LEU A 22 20.13 9.30 -17.92
CA LEU A 22 20.06 8.54 -19.18
C LEU A 22 18.63 8.15 -19.55
N TYR A 23 17.82 7.74 -18.56
CA TYR A 23 16.42 7.39 -18.76
C TYR A 23 15.61 8.61 -19.22
N TRP A 24 15.72 9.73 -18.49
CA TRP A 24 14.93 10.93 -18.75
C TRP A 24 15.33 11.65 -20.04
N TYR A 25 16.61 12.03 -20.17
CA TYR A 25 17.08 12.81 -21.31
C TYR A 25 17.30 11.94 -22.56
N GLY A 26 17.43 10.62 -22.41
CA GLY A 26 17.56 9.70 -23.51
C GLY A 26 16.24 9.29 -24.18
N TRP A 27 15.09 9.80 -23.70
CA TRP A 27 13.76 9.48 -24.23
C TRP A 27 13.67 9.64 -25.75
N ASP A 28 14.05 10.80 -26.28
CA ASP A 28 13.88 11.10 -27.71
C ASP A 28 14.65 10.16 -28.63
N VAL A 29 15.79 9.65 -28.15
CA VAL A 29 16.66 8.72 -28.88
C VAL A 29 16.17 7.27 -28.75
N MET A 30 15.55 6.91 -27.63
CA MET A 30 15.21 5.52 -27.31
C MET A 30 13.72 5.18 -27.42
N GLN A 31 12.83 6.15 -27.64
CA GLN A 31 11.38 5.90 -27.73
C GLN A 31 10.95 5.02 -28.91
N GLY A 32 11.78 4.91 -29.96
CA GLY A 32 11.46 4.20 -31.21
C GLY A 32 12.33 2.96 -31.49
N GLY A 33 11.76 2.01 -32.26
CA GLY A 33 12.48 0.87 -32.83
C GLY A 33 13.18 -0.05 -31.82
N GLY A 34 14.34 -0.57 -32.19
CA GLY A 34 15.13 -1.51 -31.38
C GLY A 34 15.72 -0.91 -30.08
N LYS A 35 15.68 0.42 -29.91
CA LYS A 35 16.21 1.10 -28.72
C LYS A 35 15.19 1.22 -27.57
N LYS A 36 13.91 0.92 -27.83
CA LYS A 36 12.87 0.90 -26.79
C LYS A 36 13.20 -0.08 -25.66
N GLY A 37 13.81 -1.23 -26.00
CA GLY A 37 14.25 -2.22 -25.03
C GLY A 37 15.30 -1.65 -24.05
N LEU A 38 16.22 -0.80 -24.55
CA LEU A 38 17.22 -0.15 -23.71
C LEU A 38 16.57 0.83 -22.73
N HIS A 39 15.60 1.64 -23.16
CA HIS A 39 14.89 2.56 -22.26
C HIS A 39 14.13 1.81 -21.16
N LEU A 40 13.45 0.71 -21.52
CA LEU A 40 12.79 -0.15 -20.53
C LEU A 40 13.79 -0.80 -19.56
N PHE A 41 14.95 -1.22 -20.05
CA PHE A 41 16.03 -1.76 -19.22
C PHE A 41 16.58 -0.71 -18.24
N LEU A 42 16.78 0.53 -18.67
CA LEU A 42 17.17 1.63 -17.77
C LEU A 42 16.10 1.87 -16.69
N GLY A 43 14.82 1.81 -17.07
CA GLY A 43 13.71 1.88 -16.11
C GLY A 43 13.73 0.74 -15.09
N LEU A 44 14.00 -0.49 -15.52
CA LEU A 44 14.22 -1.63 -14.62
C LEU A 44 15.41 -1.39 -13.69
N LEU A 45 16.53 -0.89 -14.23
CA LEU A 45 17.75 -0.65 -13.48
C LEU A 45 17.56 0.43 -12.39
N LEU A 46 16.76 1.47 -12.66
CA LEU A 46 16.34 2.44 -11.64
C LEU A 46 15.63 1.76 -10.46
N ASN A 47 14.72 0.83 -10.73
CA ASN A 47 14.04 0.08 -9.68
C ASN A 47 15.01 -0.82 -8.88
N VAL A 48 16.00 -1.40 -9.56
CA VAL A 48 17.05 -2.19 -8.91
C VAL A 48 17.89 -1.31 -7.98
N PHE A 49 18.34 -0.15 -8.43
CA PHE A 49 19.11 0.77 -7.58
C PHE A 49 18.28 1.30 -6.41
N ALA A 50 17.04 1.74 -6.66
CA ALA A 50 16.12 2.18 -5.60
C ALA A 50 15.88 1.08 -4.54
N PHE A 51 15.77 -0.18 -4.96
CA PHE A 51 15.68 -1.32 -4.04
C PHE A 51 16.92 -1.40 -3.14
N PHE A 52 18.12 -1.33 -3.71
CA PHE A 52 19.36 -1.42 -2.92
C PHE A 52 19.60 -0.19 -2.03
N ILE A 53 19.25 1.01 -2.51
CA ILE A 53 19.26 2.26 -1.73
C ILE A 53 18.32 2.15 -0.54
N MET A 54 17.21 1.41 -0.65
CA MET A 54 16.33 1.15 0.49
C MET A 54 16.92 0.11 1.46
N ILE A 55 17.41 -1.05 0.99
CA ILE A 55 17.78 -2.15 1.89
C ILE A 55 19.04 -1.86 2.72
N VAL A 56 19.96 -1.04 2.20
CA VAL A 56 21.23 -0.75 2.88
C VAL A 56 21.00 0.07 4.16
N PRO A 57 20.35 1.25 4.15
CA PRO A 57 20.01 1.98 5.37
C PRO A 57 19.05 1.23 6.29
N ASN A 58 18.19 0.35 5.73
CA ASN A 58 17.35 -0.51 6.55
C ASN A 58 18.20 -1.42 7.45
N SER A 59 19.39 -1.85 7.02
CA SER A 59 20.27 -2.66 7.88
C SER A 59 20.75 -1.88 9.09
N TRP A 60 21.04 -0.58 8.93
CA TRP A 60 21.45 0.30 10.03
C TRP A 60 20.29 0.53 11.00
N ALA A 61 19.11 0.85 10.46
CA ALA A 61 17.92 1.12 11.26
C ALA A 61 17.43 -0.12 12.03
N THR A 62 17.51 -1.30 11.41
CA THR A 62 17.10 -2.57 12.05
C THR A 62 18.11 -3.06 13.05
N PHE A 63 19.42 -2.87 12.81
CA PHE A 63 20.44 -3.18 13.82
C PHE A 63 20.28 -2.37 15.10
N GLN A 64 19.83 -1.12 15.01
CA GLN A 64 19.50 -0.33 16.21
C GLN A 64 18.34 -0.94 17.02
N ALA A 65 17.40 -1.63 16.37
CA ALA A 65 16.23 -2.21 17.02
C ALA A 65 16.45 -3.65 17.48
N SER A 66 17.14 -4.46 16.69
CA SER A 66 17.44 -5.86 16.97
C SER A 66 18.92 -6.15 16.74
N PRO A 67 19.85 -5.59 17.53
CA PRO A 67 21.27 -5.84 17.34
C PRO A 67 21.61 -7.32 17.53
N VAL A 68 22.65 -7.75 16.83
CA VAL A 68 23.24 -9.09 16.95
C VAL A 68 24.67 -8.99 17.44
N VAL A 69 25.19 -10.09 17.98
CA VAL A 69 26.60 -10.18 18.39
C VAL A 69 27.47 -10.12 17.13
N VAL A 70 28.41 -9.18 17.10
CA VAL A 70 29.35 -9.00 15.99
C VAL A 70 30.74 -9.41 16.46
N ALA A 71 31.21 -10.56 15.99
CA ALA A 71 32.56 -11.04 16.27
C ALA A 71 33.64 -10.14 15.65
N GLU A 72 34.87 -10.28 16.13
CA GLU A 72 36.03 -9.65 15.50
C GLU A 72 36.25 -10.20 14.08
N GLY A 73 36.82 -9.36 13.21
CA GLY A 73 37.03 -9.69 11.81
C GLY A 73 37.20 -8.45 10.95
N SER A 74 37.27 -8.65 9.63
CA SER A 74 37.38 -7.54 8.67
C SER A 74 36.19 -6.59 8.77
N ALA A 75 36.37 -5.34 8.35
CA ALA A 75 35.29 -4.34 8.35
C ALA A 75 34.05 -4.82 7.57
N LEU A 76 34.26 -5.53 6.45
CA LEU A 76 33.20 -6.08 5.62
C LEU A 76 32.46 -7.23 6.33
N ALA A 77 33.19 -8.16 6.96
CA ALA A 77 32.60 -9.26 7.71
C ALA A 77 31.74 -8.75 8.87
N ARG A 78 32.24 -7.74 9.60
CA ARG A 78 31.51 -7.10 10.71
C ARG A 78 30.25 -6.37 10.22
N ALA A 79 30.34 -5.65 9.10
CA ALA A 79 29.20 -4.97 8.51
C ALA A 79 28.13 -5.96 8.02
N TRP A 80 28.55 -7.08 7.42
CA TRP A 80 27.65 -8.14 6.98
C TRP A 80 26.96 -8.84 8.15
N ALA A 81 27.71 -9.21 9.19
CA ALA A 81 27.15 -9.80 10.41
C ALA A 81 26.12 -8.87 11.07
N ALA A 82 26.41 -7.56 11.17
CA ALA A 82 25.47 -6.59 11.73
C ALA A 82 24.22 -6.38 10.85
N THR A 83 24.37 -6.48 9.52
CA THR A 83 23.25 -6.39 8.58
C THR A 83 22.29 -7.57 8.73
N TRP A 84 22.81 -8.78 8.97
CA TRP A 84 22.01 -10.00 9.09
C TRP A 84 21.33 -10.15 10.45
N ASN A 85 20.54 -9.15 10.81
CA ASN A 85 19.77 -9.12 12.04
C ASN A 85 18.31 -9.60 11.84
N PRO A 86 17.61 -10.04 12.89
CA PRO A 86 16.29 -10.69 12.77
C PRO A 86 15.22 -9.85 12.07
N THR A 87 15.28 -8.52 12.18
CA THR A 87 14.25 -7.63 11.61
C THR A 87 14.60 -7.07 10.24
N TRP A 88 15.81 -7.31 9.71
CA TRP A 88 16.27 -6.73 8.44
C TRP A 88 15.38 -7.09 7.25
N TRP A 89 15.22 -8.38 6.95
CA TRP A 89 14.36 -8.84 5.85
C TRP A 89 12.88 -8.52 6.05
N PRO A 90 12.28 -8.74 7.23
CA PRO A 90 10.90 -8.34 7.48
C PRO A 90 10.66 -6.84 7.24
N VAL A 91 11.59 -5.95 7.65
CA VAL A 91 11.51 -4.52 7.37
C VAL A 91 11.67 -4.23 5.87
N ASN A 92 12.61 -4.88 5.18
CA ASN A 92 12.82 -4.69 3.74
C ASN A 92 11.57 -5.05 2.94
N VAL A 93 10.94 -6.20 3.23
CA VAL A 93 9.71 -6.65 2.55
C VAL A 93 8.57 -5.68 2.86
N HIS A 94 8.39 -5.30 4.12
CA HIS A 94 7.36 -4.34 4.51
C HIS A 94 7.55 -2.98 3.83
N ARG A 95 8.76 -2.43 3.82
CA ARG A 95 9.07 -1.12 3.21
C ARG A 95 8.96 -1.15 1.69
N LEU A 96 9.37 -2.23 1.04
CA LEU A 96 9.20 -2.37 -0.42
C LEU A 96 7.73 -2.27 -0.80
N ILE A 97 6.88 -3.05 -0.12
CA ILE A 97 5.43 -3.05 -0.36
C ILE A 97 4.83 -1.68 0.00
N ALA A 98 5.22 -1.10 1.15
CA ALA A 98 4.74 0.21 1.57
C ALA A 98 5.13 1.33 0.58
N ASN A 99 6.31 1.26 -0.04
CA ASN A 99 6.73 2.21 -1.06
C ASN A 99 5.91 2.09 -2.35
N VAL A 100 5.48 0.89 -2.74
CA VAL A 100 4.52 0.69 -3.84
C VAL A 100 3.18 1.36 -3.52
N VAL A 101 2.68 1.20 -2.29
CA VAL A 101 1.45 1.86 -1.83
C VAL A 101 1.59 3.37 -1.89
N LEU A 102 2.67 3.90 -1.31
CA LEU A 102 2.96 5.33 -1.28
C LEU A 102 3.05 5.91 -2.69
N GLY A 103 3.83 5.29 -3.57
CA GLY A 103 3.99 5.74 -4.96
C GLY A 103 2.67 5.76 -5.72
N GLY A 104 1.88 4.67 -5.63
CA GLY A 104 0.57 4.60 -6.26
C GLY A 104 -0.38 5.70 -5.79
N PHE A 105 -0.49 5.92 -4.48
CA PHE A 105 -1.37 6.96 -3.93
C PHE A 105 -0.87 8.37 -4.17
N ILE A 106 0.44 8.64 -4.16
CA ILE A 106 0.98 9.96 -4.54
C ILE A 106 0.67 10.27 -6.00
N CYS A 107 0.90 9.32 -6.91
CA CYS A 107 0.52 9.48 -8.33
C CYS A 107 -1.00 9.69 -8.48
N GLY A 108 -1.80 8.96 -7.70
CA GLY A 108 -3.25 9.14 -7.64
C GLY A 108 -3.65 10.54 -7.14
N ALA A 109 -3.02 11.04 -6.08
CA ALA A 109 -3.30 12.38 -5.54
C ALA A 109 -2.91 13.49 -6.50
N TYR A 110 -1.75 13.37 -7.17
CA TYR A 110 -1.38 14.29 -8.25
C TYR A 110 -2.46 14.32 -9.33
N ALA A 111 -2.87 13.15 -9.82
CA ALA A 111 -3.92 13.04 -10.83
C ALA A 111 -5.26 13.60 -10.34
N GLY A 112 -5.64 13.34 -9.09
CA GLY A 112 -6.87 13.87 -8.47
C GLY A 112 -6.87 15.39 -8.42
N MET A 113 -5.77 16.02 -7.99
CA MET A 113 -5.62 17.48 -7.96
C MET A 113 -5.70 18.06 -9.37
N ARG A 114 -4.97 17.47 -10.32
CA ARG A 114 -4.96 17.92 -11.72
C ARG A 114 -6.31 17.74 -12.40
N TYR A 115 -7.02 16.65 -12.12
CA TYR A 115 -8.37 16.40 -12.59
C TYR A 115 -9.36 17.48 -12.12
N LEU A 116 -9.27 17.89 -10.85
CA LEU A 116 -10.10 18.94 -10.27
C LEU A 116 -9.82 20.33 -10.87
N SER A 117 -8.58 20.58 -11.30
CA SER A 117 -8.17 21.83 -11.94
C SER A 117 -8.19 21.80 -13.47
N ALA A 118 -8.61 20.69 -14.09
CA ALA A 118 -8.60 20.52 -15.53
C ALA A 118 -9.70 21.34 -16.21
N ASN A 119 -9.32 22.12 -17.22
CA ASN A 119 -10.21 23.01 -17.95
C ASN A 119 -10.70 22.41 -19.27
N THR A 120 -9.99 21.41 -19.78
CA THR A 120 -10.36 20.73 -21.03
C THR A 120 -10.82 19.29 -20.76
N HIS A 121 -11.62 18.75 -21.67
CA HIS A 121 -12.05 17.35 -21.58
C HIS A 121 -10.87 16.39 -21.74
N GLU A 122 -9.91 16.73 -22.60
CA GLU A 122 -8.71 15.93 -22.84
C GLU A 122 -7.84 15.79 -21.57
N GLU A 123 -7.60 16.89 -20.86
CA GLU A 123 -6.91 16.86 -19.57
C GLU A 123 -7.67 16.00 -18.55
N ARG A 124 -9.00 16.13 -18.49
CA ARG A 124 -9.83 15.31 -17.60
C ARG A 124 -9.69 13.83 -17.92
N VAL A 125 -9.71 13.44 -19.20
CA VAL A 125 -9.50 12.05 -19.62
C VAL A 125 -8.14 11.53 -19.16
N HIS A 126 -7.08 12.30 -19.41
CA HIS A 126 -5.71 11.91 -19.03
C HIS A 126 -5.56 11.72 -17.51
N TYR A 127 -5.98 12.70 -16.71
CA TYR A 127 -5.84 12.62 -15.26
C TYR A 127 -6.81 11.62 -14.62
N ASP A 128 -7.96 11.36 -15.25
CA ASP A 128 -8.86 10.30 -14.83
C ASP A 128 -8.20 8.91 -14.97
N TRP A 129 -7.55 8.66 -16.10
CA TRP A 129 -6.75 7.45 -16.33
C TRP A 129 -5.58 7.35 -15.37
N MET A 130 -4.82 8.42 -15.21
CA MET A 130 -3.67 8.45 -14.29
C MET A 130 -4.10 8.17 -12.84
N GLY A 131 -5.23 8.75 -12.41
CA GLY A 131 -5.80 8.50 -11.09
C GLY A 131 -6.21 7.05 -10.88
N TYR A 132 -6.74 6.40 -11.91
CA TYR A 132 -7.06 4.98 -11.89
C TYR A 132 -5.81 4.11 -11.75
N VAL A 133 -4.76 4.38 -12.54
CA VAL A 133 -3.50 3.65 -12.47
C VAL A 133 -2.86 3.81 -11.09
N GLY A 134 -2.82 5.04 -10.56
CA GLY A 134 -2.30 5.32 -9.22
C GLY A 134 -3.07 4.57 -8.13
N ASN A 135 -4.40 4.65 -8.13
CA ASN A 135 -5.22 3.93 -7.16
C ASN A 135 -5.05 2.40 -7.28
N PHE A 136 -4.93 1.88 -8.51
CA PHE A 136 -4.70 0.46 -8.75
C PHE A 136 -3.35 0.00 -8.18
N ILE A 137 -2.25 0.70 -8.46
CA ILE A 137 -0.92 0.38 -7.91
C ILE A 137 -0.95 0.47 -6.38
N GLY A 138 -1.59 1.51 -5.84
CA GLY A 138 -1.76 1.71 -4.41
C GLY A 138 -2.48 0.53 -3.75
N VAL A 139 -3.63 0.14 -4.28
CA VAL A 139 -4.39 -1.03 -3.81
C VAL A 139 -3.59 -2.32 -3.96
N PHE A 140 -2.91 -2.52 -5.08
CA PHE A 140 -2.10 -3.71 -5.32
C PHE A 140 -1.03 -3.89 -4.23
N GLY A 141 -0.33 -2.81 -3.86
CA GLY A 141 0.59 -2.84 -2.72
C GLY A 141 -0.11 -3.01 -1.37
N MET A 142 -1.32 -2.46 -1.19
CA MET A 142 -2.03 -2.54 0.09
C MET A 142 -2.52 -3.94 0.43
N LEU A 143 -2.90 -4.74 -0.56
CA LEU A 143 -3.43 -6.08 -0.31
C LEU A 143 -2.46 -6.99 0.50
N PRO A 144 -1.15 -7.08 0.17
CA PRO A 144 -0.19 -7.84 0.96
C PRO A 144 0.42 -7.08 2.15
N LEU A 145 0.28 -5.75 2.24
CA LEU A 145 0.99 -4.94 3.24
C LEU A 145 0.67 -5.31 4.70
N PRO A 146 -0.59 -5.57 5.11
CA PRO A 146 -0.91 -6.03 6.46
C PRO A 146 -0.14 -7.30 6.87
N PHE A 147 0.11 -8.20 5.92
CA PHE A 147 0.83 -9.45 6.16
C PHE A 147 2.32 -9.19 6.41
N ALA A 148 2.94 -8.34 5.59
CA ALA A 148 4.33 -7.94 5.81
C ALA A 148 4.51 -7.20 7.15
N GLY A 149 3.53 -6.38 7.53
CA GLY A 149 3.49 -5.74 8.86
C GLY A 149 3.35 -6.74 10.00
N TYR A 150 2.45 -7.73 9.86
CA TYR A 150 2.27 -8.79 10.85
C TYR A 150 3.54 -9.62 11.04
N TRP A 151 4.18 -10.02 9.93
CA TRP A 151 5.44 -10.75 9.97
C TRP A 151 6.53 -9.94 10.69
N LEU A 152 6.72 -8.68 10.31
CA LEU A 152 7.68 -7.80 10.98
C LEU A 152 7.45 -7.72 12.50
N MET A 153 6.20 -7.55 12.92
CA MET A 153 5.90 -7.48 14.36
C MET A 153 6.08 -8.80 15.08
N ARG A 154 5.82 -9.93 14.44
CA ARG A 154 6.11 -11.26 14.99
C ARG A 154 7.60 -11.42 15.27
N GLU A 155 8.46 -11.01 14.34
CA GLU A 155 9.93 -11.11 14.49
C GLU A 155 10.45 -10.18 15.60
N VAL A 156 9.89 -8.98 15.73
CA VAL A 156 10.20 -8.09 16.86
C VAL A 156 9.81 -8.74 18.20
N TYR A 157 8.63 -9.35 18.28
CA TYR A 157 8.15 -10.01 19.49
C TYR A 157 9.00 -11.25 19.86
N GLN A 158 9.40 -12.03 18.85
CA GLN A 158 10.26 -13.20 19.03
C GLN A 158 11.69 -12.80 19.45
N TYR A 159 12.22 -11.71 18.92
CA TYR A 159 13.51 -11.17 19.34
C TYR A 159 13.49 -10.67 20.79
N ASN A 160 12.46 -9.89 21.14
CA ASN A 160 12.33 -9.38 22.50
C ASN A 160 10.85 -9.16 22.88
N GLN A 161 10.39 -9.94 23.86
CA GLN A 161 9.01 -9.89 24.35
C GLN A 161 8.66 -8.52 24.95
N GLN A 162 9.59 -7.85 25.63
CA GLN A 162 9.34 -6.54 26.25
C GLN A 162 9.12 -5.44 25.20
N MET A 163 9.89 -5.43 24.11
CA MET A 163 9.63 -4.54 22.96
C MET A 163 8.25 -4.83 22.35
N GLY A 164 7.92 -6.12 22.18
CA GLY A 164 6.62 -6.55 21.68
C GLY A 164 5.46 -6.08 22.55
N ILE A 165 5.57 -6.24 23.87
CA ILE A 165 4.59 -5.74 24.85
C ILE A 165 4.49 -4.22 24.77
N THR A 166 5.62 -3.50 24.70
CA THR A 166 5.62 -2.03 24.61
C THR A 166 4.84 -1.52 23.39
N LEU A 167 5.01 -2.18 22.24
CA LEU A 167 4.32 -1.86 20.99
C LEU A 167 2.82 -2.19 21.01
N MET A 168 2.45 -3.40 21.43
CA MET A 168 1.09 -3.92 21.21
C MET A 168 0.20 -4.00 22.45
N GLY A 169 0.79 -4.05 23.65
CA GLY A 169 0.05 -4.11 24.91
C GLY A 169 0.30 -2.92 25.84
N GLY A 170 1.34 -2.14 25.59
CA GLY A 170 1.76 -0.99 26.39
C GLY A 170 1.18 0.33 25.88
N PHE A 171 1.81 1.43 26.25
CA PHE A 171 1.34 2.77 25.89
C PHE A 171 1.28 3.00 24.37
N LEU A 172 2.13 2.36 23.55
CA LEU A 172 2.11 2.52 22.09
C LEU A 172 0.95 1.75 21.42
N SER A 173 0.21 0.90 22.13
CA SER A 173 -0.89 0.10 21.57
C SER A 173 -2.00 0.96 20.94
N TRP A 174 -2.24 2.15 21.49
CA TRP A 174 -3.20 3.11 20.94
C TRP A 174 -2.78 3.65 19.56
N LEU A 175 -1.47 3.70 19.27
CA LEU A 175 -1.01 4.01 17.91
C LEU A 175 -1.40 2.90 16.93
N PHE A 176 -1.39 1.64 17.35
CA PHE A 176 -1.86 0.54 16.50
C PHE A 176 -3.37 0.59 16.25
N ILE A 177 -4.15 1.12 17.19
CA ILE A 177 -5.59 1.39 16.99
C ILE A 177 -5.79 2.52 15.99
N LEU A 178 -5.05 3.62 16.12
CA LEU A 178 -5.05 4.71 15.14
C LEU A 178 -4.60 4.21 13.76
N GLN A 179 -3.57 3.37 13.70
CA GLN A 179 -3.14 2.71 12.47
C GLN A 179 -4.28 1.89 11.84
N ALA A 180 -5.01 1.09 12.62
CA ALA A 180 -6.11 0.28 12.10
C ALA A 180 -7.20 1.16 11.49
N PHE A 181 -7.51 2.30 12.13
CA PHE A 181 -8.43 3.30 11.59
C PHE A 181 -7.91 3.88 10.26
N LEU A 182 -6.65 4.32 10.20
CA LEU A 182 -6.05 4.88 9.00
C LEU A 182 -6.05 3.87 7.83
N ILE A 183 -5.71 2.61 8.10
CA ILE A 183 -5.77 1.54 7.10
C ILE A 183 -7.22 1.31 6.64
N GLY A 184 -8.18 1.35 7.56
CA GLY A 184 -9.60 1.31 7.23
C GLY A 184 -10.04 2.40 6.27
N VAL A 185 -9.62 3.64 6.52
CA VAL A 185 -9.89 4.78 5.63
C VAL A 185 -9.25 4.57 4.26
N LEU A 186 -8.01 4.06 4.19
CA LEU A 186 -7.34 3.76 2.92
C LEU A 186 -8.11 2.72 2.09
N PHE A 187 -8.56 1.62 2.73
CA PHE A 187 -9.40 0.63 2.06
C PHE A 187 -10.71 1.25 1.59
N LEU A 188 -11.42 2.00 2.43
CA LEU A 188 -12.68 2.64 2.06
C LEU A 188 -12.51 3.65 0.92
N GLY A 189 -11.52 4.54 0.99
CA GLY A 189 -11.25 5.54 -0.04
C GLY A 189 -10.88 4.91 -1.38
N ALA A 190 -10.05 3.87 -1.38
CA ALA A 190 -9.64 3.19 -2.60
C ALA A 190 -10.78 2.40 -3.25
N ASN A 191 -11.61 1.72 -2.45
CA ASN A 191 -12.81 1.03 -2.93
C ASN A 191 -13.85 2.03 -3.44
N TYR A 192 -14.08 3.11 -2.70
CA TYR A 192 -15.00 4.18 -3.08
C TYR A 192 -14.65 4.77 -4.44
N TYR A 193 -13.35 5.00 -4.71
CA TYR A 193 -12.89 5.43 -6.02
C TYR A 193 -13.25 4.43 -7.14
N PHE A 194 -13.03 3.13 -6.93
CA PHE A 194 -13.43 2.11 -7.92
C PHE A 194 -14.95 2.07 -8.14
N TRP A 195 -15.74 2.19 -7.07
CA TRP A 195 -17.20 2.19 -7.16
C TRP A 195 -17.72 3.42 -7.92
N LEU A 196 -17.14 4.59 -7.68
CA LEU A 196 -17.42 5.79 -8.48
C LEU A 196 -17.08 5.56 -9.95
N GLY A 197 -15.95 4.91 -10.24
CA GLY A 197 -15.54 4.58 -11.59
C GLY A 197 -16.51 3.65 -12.30
N ILE A 198 -17.05 2.64 -11.61
CA ILE A 198 -18.12 1.79 -12.16
C ILE A 198 -19.33 2.67 -12.51
N THR A 199 -19.85 3.42 -11.54
CA THR A 199 -21.07 4.22 -11.71
C THR A 199 -20.96 5.29 -12.81
N HIS A 200 -19.82 5.96 -12.95
CA HIS A 200 -19.70 7.15 -13.82
C HIS A 200 -18.95 6.90 -15.12
N ARG A 201 -18.00 5.95 -15.17
CA ARG A 201 -17.29 5.64 -16.42
C ARG A 201 -18.02 4.62 -17.27
N ILE A 202 -18.91 3.81 -16.68
CA ILE A 202 -19.58 2.72 -17.38
C ILE A 202 -21.09 2.93 -17.31
N GLU A 203 -21.65 3.36 -18.44
CA GLU A 203 -23.07 3.70 -18.57
C GLU A 203 -23.98 2.50 -18.26
N GLY A 204 -25.08 2.74 -17.52
CA GLY A 204 -26.04 1.70 -17.13
C GLY A 204 -25.52 0.66 -16.13
N SER A 205 -24.26 0.71 -15.71
CA SER A 205 -23.67 -0.27 -14.80
C SER A 205 -24.12 -0.09 -13.34
N GLU A 206 -24.60 1.09 -12.98
CA GLU A 206 -25.06 1.43 -11.63
C GLU A 206 -26.15 0.46 -11.15
N VAL A 207 -27.18 0.23 -11.96
CA VAL A 207 -28.32 -0.64 -11.60
C VAL A 207 -27.85 -2.05 -11.26
N LYS A 208 -26.86 -2.56 -12.02
CA LYS A 208 -26.30 -3.90 -11.85
C LYS A 208 -25.43 -4.02 -10.60
N TYR A 209 -24.61 -3.01 -10.29
CA TYR A 209 -23.58 -3.12 -9.26
C TYR A 209 -23.91 -2.42 -7.94
N ARG A 210 -25.00 -1.63 -7.86
CA ARG A 210 -25.40 -0.92 -6.63
C ARG A 210 -25.55 -1.85 -5.43
N ARG A 211 -26.26 -2.98 -5.58
CA ARG A 211 -26.45 -3.95 -4.48
C ARG A 211 -25.13 -4.59 -4.01
N PRO A 212 -24.30 -5.16 -4.91
CA PRO A 212 -22.96 -5.64 -4.52
C PRO A 212 -22.10 -4.57 -3.84
N ILE A 213 -22.07 -3.35 -4.37
CA ILE A 213 -21.28 -2.23 -3.80
C ILE A 213 -21.74 -1.93 -2.37
N MET A 214 -23.04 -1.83 -2.13
CA MET A 214 -23.58 -1.58 -0.79
C MET A 214 -23.27 -2.73 0.18
N ALA A 215 -23.36 -3.99 -0.27
CA ALA A 215 -22.99 -5.13 0.55
C ALA A 215 -21.49 -5.09 0.92
N MET A 216 -20.61 -4.81 -0.03
CA MET A 216 -19.17 -4.66 0.21
C MET A 216 -18.87 -3.51 1.19
N LEU A 217 -19.56 -2.37 1.05
CA LEU A 217 -19.44 -1.25 1.98
C LEU A 217 -19.82 -1.67 3.41
N VAL A 218 -20.98 -2.32 3.60
CA VAL A 218 -21.42 -2.78 4.91
C VAL A 218 -20.40 -3.75 5.52
N ILE A 219 -19.90 -4.71 4.74
CA ILE A 219 -18.88 -5.66 5.22
C ILE A 219 -17.58 -4.93 5.61
N LEU A 220 -17.10 -3.98 4.80
CA LEU A 220 -15.91 -3.18 5.12
C LEU A 220 -16.10 -2.37 6.41
N LEU A 221 -17.27 -1.75 6.61
CA LEU A 221 -17.57 -0.98 7.82
C LEU A 221 -17.65 -1.86 9.07
N LEU A 222 -18.29 -3.03 8.98
CA LEU A 222 -18.34 -4.00 10.08
C LEU A 222 -16.94 -4.51 10.43
N CYS A 223 -16.14 -4.87 9.42
CA CYS A 223 -14.76 -5.31 9.61
C CYS A 223 -13.90 -4.21 10.24
N LEU A 224 -14.05 -2.97 9.78
CA LEU A 224 -13.36 -1.81 10.35
C LEU A 224 -13.74 -1.60 11.82
N GLY A 225 -15.03 -1.67 12.16
CA GLY A 225 -15.52 -1.56 13.54
C GLY A 225 -14.89 -2.60 14.47
N VAL A 226 -14.79 -3.85 14.03
CA VAL A 226 -14.09 -4.90 14.79
C VAL A 226 -12.59 -4.60 14.88
N TRP A 227 -11.94 -4.22 13.77
CA TRP A 227 -10.50 -4.02 13.75
C TRP A 227 -10.03 -2.87 14.64
N MET A 228 -10.80 -1.77 14.66
CA MET A 228 -10.53 -0.58 15.48
C MET A 228 -10.83 -0.80 16.97
N THR A 229 -11.35 -1.96 17.37
CA THR A 229 -11.65 -2.22 18.78
C THR A 229 -10.35 -2.31 19.60
N PRO A 230 -10.17 -1.49 20.66
CA PRO A 230 -9.01 -1.56 21.55
C PRO A 230 -9.11 -2.77 22.48
N HIS A 231 -7.98 -3.42 22.78
CA HIS A 231 -7.96 -4.54 23.74
C HIS A 231 -7.87 -4.06 25.20
N SER A 232 -7.16 -2.95 25.43
CA SER A 232 -6.93 -2.35 26.75
C SER A 232 -7.44 -0.93 26.77
N LEU A 233 -8.22 -0.59 27.79
CA LEU A 233 -8.63 0.78 28.09
C LEU A 233 -7.76 1.34 29.20
N VAL A 234 -7.47 2.64 29.13
CA VAL A 234 -6.94 3.38 30.28
C VAL A 234 -8.13 3.68 31.18
N ALA A 235 -8.41 2.79 32.12
CA ALA A 235 -9.56 2.86 33.01
C ALA A 235 -9.10 3.12 34.45
N SER A 236 -9.87 3.92 35.18
CA SER A 236 -9.76 4.06 36.63
C SER A 236 -10.11 2.74 37.33
N LEU A 237 -9.71 2.62 38.60
CA LEU A 237 -10.07 1.47 39.45
C LEU A 237 -11.59 1.27 39.56
N GLU A 238 -12.35 2.36 39.59
CA GLU A 238 -13.81 2.30 39.64
C GLU A 238 -14.41 1.76 38.33
N GLU A 239 -13.90 2.23 37.19
CA GLU A 239 -14.31 1.75 35.88
C GLU A 239 -13.94 0.27 35.69
N ALA A 240 -12.74 -0.15 36.10
CA ALA A 240 -12.32 -1.54 36.06
C ALA A 240 -13.24 -2.46 36.90
N ARG A 241 -13.65 -2.00 38.09
CA ARG A 241 -14.65 -2.72 38.90
C ARG A 241 -16.01 -2.81 38.20
N LYS A 242 -16.48 -1.70 37.62
CA LYS A 242 -17.75 -1.66 36.87
C LYS A 242 -17.73 -2.55 35.63
N MET A 243 -16.57 -2.72 34.99
CA MET A 243 -16.37 -3.60 33.84
C MET A 243 -16.23 -5.08 34.21
N GLY A 244 -16.16 -5.42 35.50
CA GLY A 244 -15.99 -6.79 35.97
C GLY A 244 -14.58 -7.35 35.81
N GLY A 245 -13.56 -6.49 35.63
CA GLY A 245 -12.17 -6.91 35.48
C GLY A 245 -11.27 -5.88 34.78
N THR A 246 -10.08 -6.34 34.39
CA THR A 246 -9.07 -5.52 33.68
C THR A 246 -9.43 -5.26 32.21
N HIS A 247 -10.34 -6.04 31.62
CA HIS A 247 -10.79 -5.90 30.25
C HIS A 247 -12.32 -5.82 30.17
N HIS A 248 -12.83 -4.93 29.32
CA HIS A 248 -14.25 -4.82 29.04
C HIS A 248 -14.75 -6.08 28.29
N PRO A 249 -15.91 -6.67 28.64
CA PRO A 249 -16.37 -7.95 28.06
C PRO A 249 -16.40 -8.01 26.53
N LEU A 250 -16.88 -6.94 25.88
CA LEU A 250 -16.90 -6.85 24.40
C LEU A 250 -15.52 -6.53 23.79
N LEU A 251 -14.78 -5.59 24.40
CA LEU A 251 -13.53 -5.11 23.83
C LEU A 251 -12.40 -6.13 24.00
N GLY A 252 -12.44 -6.90 25.09
CA GLY A 252 -11.54 -8.04 25.31
C GLY A 252 -11.73 -9.15 24.28
N VAL A 253 -12.94 -9.30 23.71
CA VAL A 253 -13.19 -10.27 22.63
C VAL A 253 -12.74 -9.72 21.28
N PHE A 254 -13.25 -8.57 20.86
CA PHE A 254 -12.94 -8.05 19.51
C PHE A 254 -11.56 -7.40 19.40
N GLY A 255 -10.96 -6.99 20.51
CA GLY A 255 -9.66 -6.34 20.56
C GLY A 255 -8.47 -7.31 20.39
N VAL A 256 -8.68 -8.62 20.42
CA VAL A 256 -7.58 -9.59 20.25
C VAL A 256 -7.16 -9.77 18.79
N MET A 257 -5.93 -10.25 18.60
CA MET A 257 -5.38 -10.52 17.26
C MET A 257 -6.21 -11.50 16.44
N SER A 258 -6.95 -12.43 17.06
CA SER A 258 -7.80 -13.38 16.33
C SER A 258 -8.90 -12.66 15.53
N ALA A 259 -9.64 -11.75 16.18
CA ALA A 259 -10.64 -10.91 15.52
C ALA A 259 -9.99 -10.01 14.47
N LYS A 260 -8.94 -9.27 14.85
CA LYS A 260 -8.26 -8.30 13.97
C LYS A 260 -7.73 -8.95 12.68
N MET A 261 -7.06 -10.10 12.78
CA MET A 261 -6.53 -10.83 11.62
C MET A 261 -7.63 -11.37 10.72
N THR A 262 -8.74 -11.83 11.30
CA THR A 262 -9.87 -12.34 10.53
C THR A 262 -10.50 -11.23 9.70
N VAL A 263 -10.82 -10.09 10.34
CA VAL A 263 -11.51 -9.01 9.63
C VAL A 263 -10.62 -8.30 8.61
N VAL A 264 -9.30 -8.16 8.84
CA VAL A 264 -8.41 -7.60 7.80
C VAL A 264 -8.36 -8.52 6.57
N ASN A 265 -8.32 -9.84 6.75
CA ASN A 265 -8.34 -10.78 5.64
C ASN A 265 -9.66 -10.69 4.84
N ILE A 266 -10.79 -10.54 5.53
CA ILE A 266 -12.08 -10.28 4.86
C ILE A 266 -12.07 -8.94 4.12
N MET A 267 -11.52 -7.86 4.70
CA MET A 267 -11.41 -6.57 4.02
C MET A 267 -10.55 -6.65 2.75
N ILE A 268 -9.47 -7.43 2.77
CA ILE A 268 -8.62 -7.69 1.61
C ILE A 268 -9.41 -8.43 0.53
N LEU A 269 -10.15 -9.49 0.89
CA LEU A 269 -11.00 -10.23 -0.06
C LEU A 269 -12.09 -9.36 -0.68
N VAL A 270 -12.74 -8.51 0.11
CA VAL A 270 -13.76 -7.57 -0.38
C VAL A 270 -13.15 -6.52 -1.30
N THR A 271 -12.00 -5.97 -0.96
CA THR A 271 -11.31 -4.98 -1.79
C THR A 271 -10.84 -5.59 -3.11
N PHE A 272 -10.32 -6.82 -3.05
CA PHE A 272 -9.98 -7.59 -4.24
C PHE A 272 -11.22 -7.85 -5.11
N MET A 273 -12.37 -8.16 -4.51
CA MET A 273 -13.63 -8.31 -5.24
C MET A 273 -14.06 -7.00 -5.91
N SER A 274 -13.95 -5.85 -5.26
CA SER A 274 -14.22 -4.55 -5.90
C SER A 274 -13.36 -4.36 -7.15
N PHE A 275 -12.08 -4.72 -7.09
CA PHE A 275 -11.20 -4.65 -8.27
C PHE A 275 -11.65 -5.61 -9.38
N ILE A 276 -11.96 -6.87 -9.08
CA ILE A 276 -12.42 -7.83 -10.09
C ILE A 276 -13.76 -7.40 -10.70
N ILE A 277 -14.67 -6.82 -9.92
CA ILE A 277 -15.93 -6.23 -10.43
C ILE A 277 -15.60 -5.09 -11.39
N TYR A 278 -14.74 -4.16 -10.99
CA TYR A 278 -14.32 -3.04 -11.83
C TYR A 278 -13.74 -3.53 -13.15
N TRP A 279 -12.81 -4.51 -13.11
CA TRP A 279 -12.13 -5.04 -14.29
C TRP A 279 -13.09 -5.72 -15.29
N ARG A 280 -14.16 -6.33 -14.78
CA ARG A 280 -15.20 -7.02 -15.56
C ARG A 280 -16.36 -6.12 -15.99
N ALA A 281 -16.51 -4.95 -15.38
CA ALA A 281 -17.63 -4.07 -15.68
C ALA A 281 -17.55 -3.58 -17.13
N GLY A 282 -18.72 -3.40 -17.77
CA GLY A 282 -18.82 -3.06 -19.19
C GLY A 282 -18.43 -4.18 -20.17
N LYS A 283 -18.17 -5.40 -19.68
CA LYS A 283 -17.75 -6.54 -20.51
C LYS A 283 -18.65 -7.76 -20.30
N GLN A 284 -18.88 -8.50 -21.39
CA GLN A 284 -19.53 -9.81 -21.36
C GLN A 284 -18.56 -10.89 -21.83
N VAL A 285 -18.36 -11.90 -20.99
CA VAL A 285 -17.46 -13.02 -21.27
C VAL A 285 -18.15 -13.99 -22.24
N THR A 286 -17.51 -14.30 -23.37
CA THR A 286 -18.09 -15.18 -24.41
C THR A 286 -17.53 -16.61 -24.41
N ALA A 287 -16.48 -16.88 -23.63
CA ALA A 287 -15.92 -18.23 -23.52
C ALA A 287 -16.96 -19.28 -23.05
N THR A 288 -16.93 -20.45 -23.67
CA THR A 288 -17.82 -21.59 -23.36
C THR A 288 -17.70 -22.05 -21.90
N TRP A 289 -16.49 -21.99 -21.35
CA TRP A 289 -16.17 -22.37 -19.96
C TRP A 289 -16.40 -21.24 -18.94
N ALA A 290 -16.88 -20.06 -19.37
CA ALA A 290 -17.03 -18.89 -18.50
C ALA A 290 -17.98 -19.12 -17.32
N LYS A 291 -19.09 -19.83 -17.53
CA LYS A 291 -20.05 -20.15 -16.45
C LYS A 291 -19.40 -21.01 -15.37
N VAL A 292 -18.62 -22.01 -15.78
CA VAL A 292 -17.90 -22.91 -14.86
C VAL A 292 -16.86 -22.11 -14.09
N ALA A 293 -16.03 -21.33 -14.79
CA ALA A 293 -15.01 -20.51 -14.17
C ALA A 293 -15.57 -19.52 -13.16
N GLN A 294 -16.65 -18.82 -13.50
CA GLN A 294 -17.29 -17.86 -12.59
C GLN A 294 -17.86 -18.54 -11.34
N LYS A 295 -18.45 -19.74 -11.48
CA LYS A 295 -18.90 -20.54 -10.34
C LYS A 295 -17.73 -21.00 -9.47
N VAL A 296 -16.64 -21.48 -10.08
CA VAL A 296 -15.42 -21.89 -9.36
C VAL A 296 -14.81 -20.70 -8.62
N MET A 297 -14.66 -19.54 -9.27
CA MET A 297 -14.14 -18.33 -8.63
C MET A 297 -15.01 -17.87 -7.46
N GLY A 298 -16.34 -17.86 -7.64
CA GLY A 298 -17.27 -17.54 -6.57
C GLY A 298 -17.22 -18.54 -5.41
N GLY A 299 -17.11 -19.83 -5.73
CA GLY A 299 -16.96 -20.90 -4.74
C GLY A 299 -15.65 -20.81 -3.96
N VAL A 300 -14.52 -20.58 -4.65
CA VAL A 300 -13.20 -20.38 -4.02
C VAL A 300 -13.21 -19.16 -3.12
N LEU A 301 -13.78 -18.03 -3.57
CA LEU A 301 -13.88 -16.81 -2.76
C LEU A 301 -14.77 -17.01 -1.53
N GLY A 302 -15.95 -17.61 -1.70
CA GLY A 302 -16.89 -17.88 -0.60
C GLY A 302 -16.32 -18.86 0.42
N LEU A 303 -15.71 -19.96 -0.06
CA LEU A 303 -15.04 -20.94 0.80
C LEU A 303 -13.88 -20.30 1.55
N ALA A 304 -13.04 -19.51 0.89
CA ALA A 304 -11.95 -18.79 1.53
C ALA A 304 -12.45 -17.87 2.64
N ALA A 305 -13.51 -17.10 2.41
CA ALA A 305 -14.11 -16.25 3.42
C ALA A 305 -14.63 -17.05 4.64
N ILE A 306 -15.31 -18.18 4.39
CA ILE A 306 -15.80 -19.07 5.46
C ILE A 306 -14.63 -19.64 6.26
N VAL A 307 -13.60 -20.19 5.60
CA VAL A 307 -12.44 -20.78 6.27
C VAL A 307 -11.68 -19.73 7.07
N VAL A 308 -11.51 -18.51 6.55
CA VAL A 308 -10.90 -17.39 7.29
C VAL A 308 -11.66 -17.10 8.57
N ILE A 309 -13.00 -17.03 8.52
CA ILE A 309 -13.85 -16.81 9.69
C ILE A 309 -13.73 -17.97 10.69
N VAL A 310 -13.79 -19.22 10.22
CA VAL A 310 -13.69 -20.42 11.06
C VAL A 310 -12.34 -20.45 11.79
N LEU A 311 -11.22 -20.23 11.08
CA LEU A 311 -9.90 -20.14 11.70
C LEU A 311 -9.83 -19.00 12.71
N GLY A 312 -10.50 -17.89 12.43
CA GLY A 312 -10.62 -16.73 13.32
C GLY A 312 -11.32 -17.02 14.63
N VAL A 313 -12.47 -17.69 14.55
CA VAL A 313 -13.27 -18.11 15.71
C VAL A 313 -12.54 -19.21 16.48
N TRP A 314 -11.94 -20.18 15.78
CA TRP A 314 -11.16 -21.24 16.44
C TRP A 314 -9.91 -20.68 17.14
N GLY A 315 -9.33 -19.60 16.63
CA GLY A 315 -8.18 -18.92 17.25
C GLY A 315 -8.41 -18.50 18.72
N TYR A 316 -9.65 -18.34 19.17
CA TYR A 316 -9.97 -18.04 20.58
C TYR A 316 -9.78 -19.23 21.52
N PHE A 317 -9.84 -20.46 20.99
CA PHE A 317 -9.82 -21.69 21.79
C PHE A 317 -8.47 -22.41 21.75
N VAL A 318 -7.45 -21.81 21.11
CA VAL A 318 -6.10 -22.39 20.99
C VAL A 318 -5.05 -21.50 21.65
N PRO A 319 -3.89 -22.08 22.06
CA PRO A 319 -2.79 -21.30 22.60
C PRO A 319 -2.30 -20.22 21.63
N ALA A 320 -1.78 -19.10 22.18
CA ALA A 320 -1.34 -17.95 21.40
C ALA A 320 -0.28 -18.32 20.33
N ILE A 321 0.63 -19.24 20.66
CA ILE A 321 1.64 -19.73 19.72
C ILE A 321 1.02 -20.42 18.49
N VAL A 322 -0.03 -21.22 18.70
CA VAL A 322 -0.74 -21.91 17.62
C VAL A 322 -1.49 -20.90 16.76
N ARG A 323 -2.21 -19.99 17.43
CA ARG A 323 -2.94 -18.90 16.76
C ARG A 323 -2.02 -18.06 15.87
N ILE A 324 -0.88 -17.61 16.40
CA ILE A 324 0.04 -16.69 15.72
C ILE A 324 0.79 -17.39 14.58
N ASN A 325 1.35 -18.58 14.83
CA ASN A 325 2.25 -19.22 13.86
C ASN A 325 1.53 -20.05 12.80
N TYR A 326 0.33 -20.56 13.09
CA TYR A 326 -0.38 -21.45 12.17
C TYR A 326 -1.66 -20.82 11.66
N PHE A 327 -2.58 -20.39 12.53
CA PHE A 327 -3.89 -19.92 12.08
C PHE A 327 -3.81 -18.58 11.34
N SER A 328 -3.09 -17.60 11.90
CA SER A 328 -2.87 -16.32 11.19
C SER A 328 -2.17 -16.55 9.85
N VAL A 329 -1.12 -17.38 9.82
CA VAL A 329 -0.36 -17.69 8.59
C VAL A 329 -1.26 -18.39 7.57
N ALA A 330 -2.08 -19.36 7.99
CA ALA A 330 -3.02 -20.04 7.12
C ALA A 330 -4.06 -19.09 6.52
N GLN A 331 -4.63 -18.17 7.30
CA GLN A 331 -5.54 -17.14 6.78
C GLN A 331 -4.87 -16.31 5.68
N VAL A 332 -3.63 -15.87 5.92
CA VAL A 332 -2.84 -15.13 4.91
C VAL A 332 -2.64 -15.95 3.65
N LEU A 333 -2.21 -17.21 3.76
CA LEU A 333 -1.96 -18.09 2.63
C LEU A 333 -3.24 -18.36 1.83
N ILE A 334 -4.39 -18.50 2.50
CA ILE A 334 -5.70 -18.64 1.84
C ILE A 334 -6.02 -17.39 1.02
N VAL A 335 -5.85 -16.20 1.59
CA VAL A 335 -6.12 -14.95 0.86
C VAL A 335 -5.14 -14.78 -0.31
N LEU A 336 -3.85 -15.03 -0.12
CA LEU A 336 -2.87 -14.99 -1.21
C LEU A 336 -3.18 -16.01 -2.30
N PHE A 337 -3.61 -17.23 -1.94
CA PHE A 337 -4.06 -18.24 -2.88
C PHE A 337 -5.25 -17.74 -3.71
N VAL A 338 -6.24 -17.10 -3.08
CA VAL A 338 -7.37 -16.48 -3.80
C VAL A 338 -6.86 -15.43 -4.79
N LEU A 339 -6.00 -14.51 -4.36
CA LEU A 339 -5.47 -13.43 -5.21
C LEU A 339 -4.70 -13.99 -6.42
N VAL A 340 -3.79 -14.95 -6.18
CA VAL A 340 -2.93 -15.57 -7.21
C VAL A 340 -3.71 -16.48 -8.14
N THR A 341 -4.82 -17.09 -7.70
CA THR A 341 -5.64 -17.97 -8.54
C THR A 341 -6.68 -17.20 -9.35
N ILE A 342 -7.41 -16.28 -8.70
CA ILE A 342 -8.52 -15.55 -9.33
C ILE A 342 -8.00 -14.51 -10.34
N THR A 343 -6.85 -13.87 -10.08
CA THR A 343 -6.33 -12.80 -10.97
C THR A 343 -5.99 -13.34 -12.37
N PRO A 344 -5.17 -14.40 -12.54
CA PRO A 344 -4.89 -14.97 -13.85
C PRO A 344 -6.14 -15.55 -14.51
N LEU A 345 -6.99 -16.24 -13.75
CA LEU A 345 -8.23 -16.81 -14.27
C LEU A 345 -9.17 -15.73 -14.83
N THR A 346 -9.28 -14.60 -14.12
CA THR A 346 -10.00 -13.42 -14.61
C THR A 346 -9.36 -12.89 -15.88
N GLY A 347 -8.04 -12.72 -15.90
CA GLY A 347 -7.31 -12.26 -17.10
C GLY A 347 -7.55 -13.15 -18.32
N LEU A 348 -7.52 -14.48 -18.14
CA LEU A 348 -7.82 -15.45 -19.21
C LEU A 348 -9.26 -15.35 -19.71
N LEU A 349 -10.24 -15.20 -18.80
CA LEU A 349 -11.63 -14.98 -19.19
C LEU A 349 -11.79 -13.68 -19.97
N MET A 350 -11.10 -12.61 -19.55
CA MET A 350 -11.19 -11.30 -20.18
C MET A 350 -10.63 -11.26 -21.60
N LYS A 351 -9.73 -12.19 -21.99
CA LYS A 351 -9.28 -12.32 -23.40
C LYS A 351 -10.43 -12.64 -24.36
N SER A 352 -11.46 -13.34 -23.88
CA SER A 352 -12.65 -13.71 -24.68
C SER A 352 -13.81 -12.72 -24.53
N ALA A 353 -13.65 -11.67 -23.72
CA ALA A 353 -14.76 -10.81 -23.38
C ALA A 353 -15.02 -9.79 -24.49
N ARG A 354 -16.30 -9.64 -24.86
CA ARG A 354 -16.75 -8.54 -25.73
C ARG A 354 -17.09 -7.34 -24.85
N THR A 355 -16.63 -6.17 -25.24
CA THR A 355 -17.03 -4.90 -24.61
C THR A 355 -18.47 -4.62 -24.98
N THR A 356 -19.34 -4.53 -23.97
CA THR A 356 -20.78 -4.27 -24.16
C THR A 356 -21.16 -2.84 -23.83
N THR A 357 -20.33 -2.17 -23.05
CA THR A 357 -20.49 -0.76 -22.72
C THR A 357 -19.12 -0.13 -22.77
N GLU A 358 -19.01 0.96 -23.52
CA GLU A 358 -17.77 1.71 -23.58
C GLU A 358 -17.46 2.35 -22.22
N MET A 359 -16.19 2.28 -21.82
CA MET A 359 -15.70 2.96 -20.63
C MET A 359 -15.27 4.37 -21.02
N ILE A 360 -15.99 5.38 -20.52
CA ILE A 360 -15.76 6.78 -20.87
C ILE A 360 -14.97 7.46 -19.75
N TRP A 361 -13.73 7.81 -20.06
CA TRP A 361 -12.83 8.53 -19.17
C TRP A 361 -13.21 10.02 -19.07
N GLY A 362 -12.79 10.68 -18.00
CA GLY A 362 -13.00 12.12 -17.82
C GLY A 362 -14.40 12.51 -17.31
N ARG A 363 -15.21 11.53 -16.89
CA ARG A 363 -16.58 11.71 -16.37
C ARG A 363 -16.71 11.51 -14.86
N MET A 364 -15.60 11.33 -14.15
CA MET A 364 -15.61 11.15 -12.70
C MET A 364 -16.11 12.41 -11.96
N PRO A 365 -16.89 12.26 -10.89
CA PRO A 365 -17.32 13.40 -10.08
C PRO A 365 -16.14 13.96 -9.25
N PRO A 366 -16.18 15.23 -8.80
CA PRO A 366 -15.09 15.85 -8.02
C PRO A 366 -14.66 15.04 -6.78
N ARG A 367 -15.61 14.40 -6.10
CA ARG A 367 -15.36 13.52 -4.95
C ARG A 367 -14.40 12.35 -5.23
N ALA A 368 -14.22 11.94 -6.49
CA ALA A 368 -13.20 10.98 -6.87
C ALA A 368 -11.78 11.55 -6.67
N GLY A 369 -11.55 12.80 -7.05
CA GLY A 369 -10.28 13.49 -6.82
C GLY A 369 -9.98 13.63 -5.32
N TYR A 370 -10.99 13.99 -4.51
CA TYR A 370 -10.84 14.05 -3.05
C TYR A 370 -10.49 12.70 -2.43
N ALA A 371 -11.06 11.60 -2.91
CA ALA A 371 -10.74 10.26 -2.43
C ALA A 371 -9.27 9.88 -2.71
N LEU A 372 -8.74 10.23 -3.89
CA LEU A 372 -7.34 10.00 -4.23
C LEU A 372 -6.39 10.81 -3.33
N VAL A 373 -6.69 12.09 -3.11
CA VAL A 373 -5.90 12.97 -2.23
C VAL A 373 -5.96 12.48 -0.78
N LEU A 374 -7.16 12.11 -0.30
CA LEU A 374 -7.35 11.54 1.03
C LEU A 374 -6.46 10.32 1.24
N ASN A 375 -6.43 9.38 0.29
CA ASN A 375 -5.61 8.18 0.41
C ASN A 375 -4.11 8.51 0.51
N ALA A 376 -3.60 9.48 -0.26
CA ALA A 376 -2.21 9.90 -0.16
C ALA A 376 -1.90 10.51 1.22
N VAL A 377 -2.75 11.41 1.72
CA VAL A 377 -2.54 12.02 3.04
C VAL A 377 -2.59 10.95 4.15
N MET A 378 -3.53 10.01 4.07
CA MET A 378 -3.69 8.95 5.06
C MET A 378 -2.50 7.99 5.06
N VAL A 379 -1.93 7.63 3.90
CA VAL A 379 -0.75 6.76 3.86
C VAL A 379 0.50 7.47 4.39
N ILE A 380 0.69 8.76 4.11
CA ILE A 380 1.82 9.55 4.64
C ILE A 380 1.72 9.67 6.17
N LEU A 381 0.52 9.94 6.68
CA LEU A 381 0.27 9.96 8.12
C LEU A 381 0.54 8.60 8.77
N LEU A 382 0.06 7.52 8.15
CA LEU A 382 0.30 6.16 8.61
C LEU A 382 1.80 5.82 8.66
N MET A 383 2.56 6.21 7.63
CA MET A 383 4.01 5.97 7.59
C MET A 383 4.74 6.75 8.69
N THR A 384 4.35 8.00 8.93
CA THR A 384 4.91 8.81 10.02
C THR A 384 4.59 8.19 11.38
N LEU A 385 3.34 7.75 11.57
CA LEU A 385 2.88 7.11 12.80
C LEU A 385 3.62 5.81 13.11
N MET A 386 3.76 4.93 12.12
CA MET A 386 4.48 3.67 12.31
C MET A 386 6.00 3.85 12.35
N GLY A 387 6.52 4.93 11.76
CA GLY A 387 7.90 5.36 11.94
C GLY A 387 8.21 5.68 13.39
N TYR A 388 7.36 6.49 14.03
CA TYR A 388 7.45 6.82 15.44
C TYR A 388 7.32 5.57 16.32
N ALA A 389 6.29 4.75 16.12
CA ALA A 389 6.07 3.54 16.94
C ALA A 389 7.31 2.61 16.96
N ARG A 390 7.94 2.40 15.79
CA ARG A 390 9.17 1.57 15.71
C ARG A 390 10.40 2.22 16.33
N SER A 391 10.54 3.55 16.26
CA SER A 391 11.67 4.23 16.91
C SER A 391 11.49 4.20 18.43
N SER A 392 10.29 4.45 18.91
CA SER A 392 9.95 4.52 20.34
C SER A 392 9.88 3.16 21.02
N SER A 393 9.79 2.05 20.27
CA SER A 393 9.89 0.70 20.85
C SER A 393 11.26 0.42 21.49
N ARG A 394 12.29 1.17 21.10
CA ARG A 394 13.61 1.14 21.73
C ARG A 394 13.71 1.98 23.00
N VAL A 395 12.66 2.74 23.35
CA VAL A 395 12.58 3.56 24.56
C VAL A 395 13.79 4.50 24.68
N HIS A 396 14.68 4.27 25.64
CA HIS A 396 15.87 5.09 25.93
C HIS A 396 17.16 4.50 25.34
N TRP A 397 17.06 3.70 24.28
CA TRP A 397 18.20 3.06 23.64
C TRP A 397 18.40 3.58 22.22
N HIS A 398 19.63 4.01 21.90
CA HIS A 398 20.03 4.26 20.51
C HIS A 398 20.24 2.94 19.76
N ILE A 399 20.83 1.95 20.45
CA ILE A 399 20.93 0.55 20.01
C ILE A 399 20.39 -0.29 21.16
N TYR A 400 19.28 -0.98 20.92
CA TYR A 400 18.52 -1.66 21.97
C TYR A 400 19.38 -2.67 22.75
N GLY A 401 19.48 -2.50 24.07
CA GLY A 401 20.28 -3.36 24.94
C GLY A 401 21.81 -3.19 24.85
N VAL A 402 22.31 -2.31 23.97
CA VAL A 402 23.76 -2.11 23.75
C VAL A 402 24.20 -0.69 24.06
N MET A 403 23.49 0.32 23.52
CA MET A 403 23.84 1.73 23.68
C MET A 403 22.65 2.49 24.25
N ARG A 404 22.68 2.70 25.56
CA ARG A 404 21.68 3.48 26.29
C ARG A 404 21.93 4.96 26.12
N ASP A 405 20.88 5.73 25.87
CA ASP A 405 20.89 7.18 25.96
C ASP A 405 20.80 7.57 27.44
N SER A 406 21.85 8.24 27.95
CA SER A 406 21.95 8.71 29.33
C SER A 406 21.65 10.21 29.47
N SER A 407 21.23 10.87 28.39
CA SER A 407 20.87 12.28 28.43
C SER A 407 19.56 12.47 29.20
N GLN A 408 19.36 13.69 29.74
CA GLN A 408 18.10 14.07 30.38
C GLN A 408 16.88 14.04 29.44
N TYR A 409 17.11 13.92 28.14
CA TYR A 409 16.07 13.91 27.09
C TYR A 409 15.79 12.50 26.56
N ALA A 410 16.34 11.46 27.19
CA ALA A 410 16.16 10.06 26.82
C ALA A 410 14.76 9.51 27.21
N TYR A 411 13.69 10.07 26.64
CA TYR A 411 12.32 9.63 26.87
C TYR A 411 11.51 9.53 25.58
N SER A 412 10.48 8.69 25.60
CA SER A 412 9.48 8.65 24.54
C SER A 412 8.40 9.70 24.81
N PRO A 413 8.13 10.64 23.88
CA PRO A 413 7.10 11.64 24.08
C PRO A 413 5.72 11.03 24.36
N ALA A 414 4.92 11.73 25.16
CA ALA A 414 3.53 11.37 25.37
C ALA A 414 2.78 11.33 24.01
N LEU A 415 1.81 10.42 23.88
CA LEU A 415 1.13 10.17 22.61
C LEU A 415 0.49 11.43 21.99
N GLY A 416 -0.08 12.33 22.81
CA GLY A 416 -0.66 13.58 22.33
C GLY A 416 0.39 14.49 21.67
N TYR A 417 1.56 14.64 22.31
CA TYR A 417 2.67 15.41 21.76
C TYR A 417 3.23 14.74 20.49
N ALA A 418 3.44 13.42 20.54
CA ALA A 418 3.86 12.66 19.36
C ALA A 418 2.87 12.83 18.19
N ALA A 419 1.55 12.77 18.44
CA ALA A 419 0.53 12.93 17.42
C ALA A 419 0.57 14.31 16.75
N ALA A 420 0.87 15.37 17.50
CA ALA A 420 1.07 16.70 16.95
C ALA A 420 2.28 16.75 16.00
N PHE A 421 3.42 16.19 16.40
CA PHE A 421 4.61 16.12 15.54
C PHE A 421 4.40 15.25 14.31
N MET A 422 3.69 14.13 14.44
CA MET A 422 3.37 13.26 13.32
C MET A 422 2.45 13.96 12.31
N SER A 423 1.47 14.72 12.80
CA SER A 423 0.59 15.56 11.97
C SER A 423 1.37 16.69 11.29
N LEU A 424 2.27 17.36 12.02
CA LEU A 424 3.13 18.41 11.48
C LEU A 424 4.06 17.86 10.40
N ASN A 425 4.73 16.74 10.64
CA ASN A 425 5.60 16.09 9.65
C ASN A 425 4.82 15.69 8.39
N THR A 426 3.62 15.15 8.56
CA THR A 426 2.71 14.83 7.44
C THR A 426 2.36 16.10 6.66
N PHE A 427 1.99 17.18 7.35
CA PHE A 427 1.66 18.46 6.73
C PHE A 427 2.84 19.03 5.95
N VAL A 428 4.03 19.08 6.55
CA VAL A 428 5.26 19.58 5.90
C VAL A 428 5.59 18.73 4.68
N PHE A 429 5.52 17.40 4.79
CA PHE A 429 5.76 16.51 3.65
C PHE A 429 4.75 16.77 2.52
N CYS A 430 3.46 16.87 2.82
CA CYS A 430 2.44 17.19 1.84
C CYS A 430 2.66 18.57 1.20
N LEU A 431 3.10 19.57 1.98
CA LEU A 431 3.45 20.89 1.48
C LEU A 431 4.64 20.85 0.52
N LEU A 432 5.69 20.08 0.86
CA LEU A 432 6.84 19.88 -0.03
C LEU A 432 6.44 19.18 -1.33
N VAL A 433 5.61 18.14 -1.25
CA VAL A 433 5.08 17.45 -2.44
C VAL A 433 4.24 18.40 -3.29
N ALA A 434 3.35 19.19 -2.68
CA ALA A 434 2.56 20.19 -3.39
C ALA A 434 3.43 21.26 -4.05
N PHE A 435 4.49 21.71 -3.37
CA PHE A 435 5.48 22.63 -3.93
C PHE A 435 6.21 22.02 -5.12
N ILE A 436 6.66 20.76 -5.04
CA ILE A 436 7.32 20.04 -6.15
C ILE A 436 6.36 19.93 -7.34
N PHE A 437 5.09 19.56 -7.11
CA PHE A 437 4.08 19.49 -8.17
C PHE A 437 3.85 20.85 -8.81
N TRP A 438 3.82 21.92 -8.01
CA TRP A 438 3.69 23.28 -8.53
C TRP A 438 4.90 23.67 -9.38
N VAL A 439 6.12 23.47 -8.91
CA VAL A 439 7.37 23.75 -9.66
C VAL A 439 7.42 22.95 -10.97
N ALA A 440 7.06 21.67 -10.94
CA ALA A 440 7.02 20.84 -12.13
C ALA A 440 6.08 21.41 -13.21
N THR A 441 4.93 21.98 -12.80
CA THR A 441 3.97 22.57 -13.74
C THR A 441 4.40 23.92 -14.32
N MET A 442 5.36 24.62 -13.70
CA MET A 442 5.89 25.88 -14.26
C MET A 442 6.71 25.62 -15.53
N GLY A 443 7.44 24.51 -15.58
CA GLY A 443 8.23 24.11 -16.75
C GLY A 443 7.36 23.82 -17.98
N ASP A 444 6.19 23.21 -17.79
CA ASP A 444 5.24 22.93 -18.87
C ASP A 444 4.61 24.21 -19.44
N LYS A 445 4.29 25.17 -18.56
CA LYS A 445 3.78 26.49 -18.98
C LYS A 445 4.81 27.31 -19.75
N ALA A 446 6.09 27.23 -19.37
CA ALA A 446 7.18 27.91 -20.07
C ALA A 446 7.36 27.35 -21.50
N LYS A 447 7.30 26.03 -21.68
CA LYS A 447 7.37 25.38 -23.00
C LYS A 447 6.15 25.66 -23.88
N ALA A 448 4.97 25.81 -23.30
CA ALA A 448 3.76 26.20 -24.02
C ALA A 448 3.76 27.68 -24.48
N GLY A 449 4.64 28.52 -23.91
CA GLY A 449 4.77 29.94 -24.20
C GLY A 449 5.74 30.30 -25.34
N GLU A 450 6.46 29.35 -25.92
CA GLU A 450 7.32 29.60 -27.09
C GLU A 450 6.52 29.58 -28.40
N PRO A 451 6.36 30.70 -29.12
CA PRO A 451 5.65 30.74 -30.38
C PRO A 451 6.58 30.22 -31.49
N GLY A 452 6.71 28.91 -31.64
CA GLY A 452 7.66 28.43 -32.64
C GLY A 452 7.93 26.94 -32.80
N THR A 453 7.00 26.02 -32.51
CA THR A 453 7.02 24.67 -33.12
C THR A 453 5.72 23.93 -32.82
N LYS A 454 4.64 24.29 -33.52
CA LYS A 454 3.50 23.37 -33.67
C LYS A 454 3.91 22.21 -34.58
N LYS A 455 4.71 21.27 -34.08
CA LYS A 455 4.59 19.89 -34.57
C LYS A 455 3.23 19.43 -34.07
N LYS A 456 2.23 19.44 -34.94
CA LYS A 456 0.96 18.75 -34.71
C LYS A 456 1.32 17.32 -34.31
N LEU A 457 1.16 17.01 -33.02
CA LEU A 457 1.01 15.62 -32.60
C LEU A 457 -0.16 15.08 -33.43
N PRO A 458 0.03 14.00 -34.21
CA PRO A 458 -1.06 13.44 -34.99
C PRO A 458 -2.21 13.09 -34.03
N ALA A 459 -3.43 13.50 -34.40
CA ALA A 459 -4.63 13.12 -33.69
C ALA A 459 -4.65 11.58 -33.60
N GLY A 460 -4.49 11.03 -32.41
CA GLY A 460 -4.29 9.60 -32.16
C GLY A 460 -3.03 9.23 -31.37
N ALA A 461 -2.11 10.17 -31.09
CA ALA A 461 -0.98 9.94 -30.21
C ALA A 461 -1.39 9.96 -28.72
N TYR A 462 -2.15 8.95 -28.29
CA TYR A 462 -2.24 8.63 -26.87
C TYR A 462 -0.83 8.31 -26.36
N PRO A 463 -0.39 8.82 -25.19
CA PRO A 463 0.82 8.31 -24.55
C PRO A 463 0.64 6.80 -24.40
N ALA A 464 1.61 6.03 -24.91
CA ALA A 464 1.53 4.58 -25.03
C ALA A 464 1.01 3.97 -23.71
N MET A 465 -0.25 3.52 -23.76
CA MET A 465 -0.93 2.87 -22.65
C MET A 465 -0.13 1.62 -22.28
N ALA A 466 0.50 1.62 -21.11
CA ALA A 466 1.01 0.38 -20.54
C ALA A 466 -0.20 -0.56 -20.29
N GLY A 467 -0.41 -1.50 -21.21
CA GLY A 467 -1.40 -2.59 -21.05
C GLY A 467 -2.54 -2.65 -22.08
N GLY A 468 -2.55 -1.81 -23.12
CA GLY A 468 -3.53 -1.93 -24.21
C GLY A 468 -2.83 -1.77 -25.55
N SER A 469 -2.70 -2.86 -26.31
CA SER A 469 -2.25 -2.82 -27.71
C SER A 469 -3.29 -2.07 -28.55
N PRO A 470 -2.97 -0.95 -29.21
CA PRO A 470 -3.85 -0.31 -30.18
C PRO A 470 -3.79 -0.96 -31.57
N THR A 471 -2.94 -1.97 -31.76
CA THR A 471 -2.51 -2.43 -33.10
C THR A 471 -3.50 -3.36 -33.83
N LEU A 472 -4.81 -3.20 -33.67
CA LEU A 472 -5.79 -4.01 -34.43
C LEU A 472 -6.82 -3.22 -35.24
N ASP A 473 -6.94 -1.90 -35.07
CA ASP A 473 -7.96 -1.13 -35.80
C ASP A 473 -7.45 -0.44 -37.08
N ASP A 474 -6.13 -0.35 -37.30
CA ASP A 474 -5.54 0.34 -38.46
C ASP A 474 -5.33 -0.56 -39.71
N GLN A 475 -5.67 -1.85 -39.66
CA GLN A 475 -5.48 -2.78 -40.80
C GLN A 475 -6.75 -3.13 -41.59
N LYS A 476 -7.82 -2.33 -41.49
CA LYS A 476 -9.05 -2.55 -42.31
C LYS A 476 -9.42 -1.42 -43.27
N GLN A 477 -8.48 -0.52 -43.59
CA GLN A 477 -8.64 0.44 -44.68
C GLN A 477 -7.38 0.50 -45.56
N GLN A 478 -7.06 -0.61 -46.22
CA GLN A 478 -6.37 -0.62 -47.52
C GLN A 478 -6.97 -1.72 -48.39
#